data_AF-R7C0U8-F1
#
_entry.id   AF-R7C0U8-F1
#
_cell.length_a   1.000
_cell.length_b   1.000
_cell.length_c   1.000
_cell.angle_alpha   90.00
_cell.angle_beta   90.00
_cell.angle_gamma   90.00
#
_symmetry.space_group_name_H-M   'P 1'
#
loop_
_entity.id
_entity.type
_entity.pdbx_description
1 polymer ?
#
loop_
_entity_poly.entity_id
_entity_poly.type
_entity_poly.pdbx_seq_one_letter_code
_entity_poly.pdbx_strand_id
1 'polypeptide(L)'
;MQHFFFGSCTNGRISDLREAAAVLRGRHVAPGVRAQVMPGSMRVRRQAEREGLADIFKAAGFEWRKSGCTLCLAMNGDILEAGVRCASTTNRNFEGRQGRGARTHLVSPAAAAAAAVTGVLTDPRTLKRL
;
A
#
# COMPACT_ATOMS: atom_id res chain seq x y z
N MET A 1 10.12 -4.75 7.58
CA MET A 1 8.79 -4.80 6.93
C MET A 1 9.00 -5.56 5.64
N GLN A 2 8.16 -6.55 5.30
CA GLN A 2 8.36 -7.35 4.09
C GLN A 2 7.26 -7.13 3.06
N HIS A 3 6.06 -6.78 3.53
CA HIS A 3 4.92 -6.55 2.66
C HIS A 3 4.31 -5.18 2.89
N PHE A 4 3.89 -4.56 1.80
CA PHE A 4 3.16 -3.31 1.82
C PHE A 4 1.89 -3.45 0.99
N PHE A 5 0.76 -3.09 1.61
CA PHE A 5 -0.55 -3.22 1.00
C PHE A 5 -1.34 -1.92 1.08
N PHE A 6 -1.54 -1.28 -0.08
CA PHE A 6 -2.43 -0.15 -0.25
C PHE A 6 -3.67 -0.60 -1.02
N GLY A 7 -4.84 -0.54 -0.41
CA GLY A 7 -6.07 -0.69 -1.16
C GLY A 7 -7.15 -1.43 -0.40
N SER A 8 -8.18 -0.70 -0.05
CA SER A 8 -9.39 -1.25 0.53
C SER A 8 -10.55 -0.32 0.15
N CYS A 9 -11.77 -0.76 0.37
CA CYS A 9 -12.92 0.14 0.32
C CYS A 9 -12.82 1.29 1.35
N THR A 10 -11.94 1.17 2.35
CA THR A 10 -11.73 2.16 3.41
C THR A 10 -10.67 3.21 3.03
N ASN A 11 -9.58 2.83 2.36
CA ASN A 11 -8.44 3.71 2.07
C ASN A 11 -7.92 3.51 0.64
N GLY A 12 -8.81 3.75 -0.34
CA GLY A 12 -8.53 3.64 -1.78
C GLY A 12 -9.11 4.80 -2.59
N ARG A 13 -9.40 5.95 -1.94
CA ARG A 13 -9.93 7.15 -2.60
C ARG A 13 -8.82 7.87 -3.36
N ILE A 14 -9.19 8.79 -4.24
CA ILE A 14 -8.20 9.57 -4.98
C ILE A 14 -7.31 10.42 -4.05
N SER A 15 -7.87 10.96 -2.97
CA SER A 15 -7.12 11.70 -1.94
C SER A 15 -6.02 10.84 -1.31
N ASP A 16 -6.34 9.58 -1.01
CA ASP A 16 -5.40 8.65 -0.38
C ASP A 16 -4.22 8.36 -1.33
N LEU A 17 -4.51 8.16 -2.62
CA LEU A 17 -3.49 7.93 -3.64
C LEU A 17 -2.58 9.15 -3.83
N ARG A 18 -3.15 10.36 -3.81
CA ARG A 18 -2.37 11.62 -3.89
C ARG A 18 -1.46 11.79 -2.66
N GLU A 19 -1.98 11.49 -1.47
CA GLU A 19 -1.23 11.58 -0.22
C GLU A 19 -0.01 10.64 -0.24
N ALA A 20 -0.21 9.38 -0.62
CA ALA A 20 0.89 8.43 -0.78
C ALA A 20 1.85 8.84 -1.90
N ALA A 21 1.36 9.29 -3.05
CA ALA A 21 2.19 9.71 -4.17
C ALA A 21 3.13 10.89 -3.81
N ALA A 22 2.70 11.82 -2.95
CA ALA A 22 3.55 12.90 -2.46
C ALA A 22 4.74 12.41 -1.61
N VAL A 23 4.60 11.24 -0.96
CA VAL A 23 5.71 10.58 -0.26
C VAL A 23 6.58 9.79 -1.24
N LEU A 24 5.99 9.17 -2.27
CA LEU A 24 6.71 8.29 -3.20
C LEU A 24 7.50 9.03 -4.28
N ARG A 25 7.13 10.27 -4.62
CA ARG A 25 7.77 11.03 -5.70
C ARG A 25 9.29 11.09 -5.51
N GLY A 26 10.04 10.61 -6.53
CA GLY A 26 11.50 10.58 -6.51
C GLY A 26 12.12 9.54 -5.58
N ARG A 27 11.34 8.58 -5.07
CA ARG A 27 11.79 7.53 -4.14
C ARG A 27 11.45 6.15 -4.68
N HIS A 28 12.14 5.14 -4.19
CA HIS A 28 11.91 3.74 -4.52
C HIS A 28 11.60 2.93 -3.27
N VAL A 29 10.84 1.84 -3.46
CA VAL A 29 10.59 0.82 -2.44
C VAL A 29 11.92 0.23 -1.96
N ALA A 30 12.02 -0.02 -0.66
CA ALA A 30 13.23 -0.58 -0.06
C ALA A 30 13.51 -2.01 -0.59
N PRO A 31 14.79 -2.42 -0.67
CA PRO A 31 15.15 -3.78 -1.06
C PRO A 31 14.44 -4.84 -0.21
N GLY A 32 13.93 -5.89 -0.86
CA GLY A 32 13.23 -6.99 -0.19
C GLY A 32 11.81 -6.67 0.28
N VAL A 33 11.28 -5.49 -0.04
CA VAL A 33 9.88 -5.13 0.23
C VAL A 33 9.03 -5.35 -1.02
N ARG A 34 7.94 -6.13 -0.88
CA ARG A 34 6.91 -6.20 -1.92
C ARG A 34 5.82 -5.16 -1.65
N ALA A 35 5.60 -4.25 -2.59
CA ALA A 35 4.64 -3.17 -2.46
C ALA A 35 3.53 -3.25 -3.51
N GLN A 36 2.27 -3.26 -3.07
CA GLN A 36 1.12 -3.34 -3.95
C GLN A 36 0.15 -2.19 -3.71
N VAL A 37 -0.45 -1.68 -4.79
CA VAL A 37 -1.49 -0.65 -4.72
C VAL A 37 -2.72 -1.01 -5.57
N MET A 38 -3.89 -0.91 -4.94
CA MET A 38 -5.20 -1.17 -5.53
C MET A 38 -6.11 0.04 -5.28
N PRO A 39 -6.50 0.78 -6.32
CA PRO A 39 -7.47 1.87 -6.17
C PRO A 39 -8.83 1.32 -5.72
N GLY A 40 -9.57 2.08 -4.91
CA GLY A 40 -10.84 1.64 -4.30
C GLY A 40 -11.98 1.40 -5.29
N SER A 41 -11.88 1.91 -6.53
CA SER A 41 -12.78 1.58 -7.63
C SER A 41 -12.11 1.82 -8.98
N MET A 42 -12.66 1.22 -10.04
CA MET A 42 -12.17 1.46 -11.40
C MET A 42 -12.30 2.93 -11.83
N ARG A 43 -13.26 3.67 -11.26
CA ARG A 43 -13.39 5.12 -11.49
C ARG A 43 -12.19 5.87 -10.90
N VAL A 44 -11.83 5.57 -9.65
CA VAL A 44 -10.65 6.16 -9.00
C VAL A 44 -9.37 5.75 -9.72
N ARG A 45 -9.26 4.49 -10.15
CA ARG A 45 -8.10 4.03 -10.93
C ARG A 45 -7.91 4.86 -12.19
N ARG A 46 -8.95 5.00 -13.02
CA ARG A 46 -8.87 5.80 -14.25
C ARG A 46 -8.55 7.27 -13.98
N GLN A 47 -9.06 7.81 -12.88
CA GLN A 47 -8.71 9.17 -12.46
C GLN A 47 -7.24 9.28 -12.07
N ALA A 48 -6.72 8.36 -11.25
CA ALA A 48 -5.33 8.32 -10.84
C ALA A 48 -4.37 8.13 -12.04
N GLU A 49 -4.77 7.35 -13.04
CA GLU A 49 -4.03 7.20 -14.30
C GLU A 49 -4.00 8.52 -15.09
N ARG A 50 -5.14 9.24 -15.21
CA ARG A 50 -5.19 10.57 -15.85
C ARG A 50 -4.36 11.63 -15.12
N GLU A 51 -4.26 11.53 -13.79
CA GLU A 51 -3.47 12.45 -12.96
C GLU A 51 -1.97 12.09 -12.92
N GLY A 52 -1.54 11.02 -13.60
CA GLY A 52 -0.15 10.55 -13.57
C GLY A 52 0.27 9.90 -12.25
N LEU A 53 -0.65 9.67 -11.31
CA LEU A 53 -0.34 9.04 -10.02
C LEU A 53 0.12 7.60 -10.22
N ALA A 54 -0.51 6.88 -11.16
CA ALA A 54 -0.12 5.51 -11.49
C ALA A 54 1.36 5.41 -11.89
N ASP A 55 1.89 6.41 -12.59
CA ASP A 55 3.30 6.45 -13.00
C ASP A 55 4.23 6.68 -11.82
N ILE A 56 3.84 7.51 -10.85
CA ILE A 56 4.60 7.70 -9.59
C ILE A 56 4.69 6.38 -8.82
N PHE A 57 3.57 5.65 -8.67
CA PHE A 57 3.57 4.36 -7.99
C PHE A 57 4.45 3.34 -8.71
N LYS A 58 4.30 3.20 -10.03
CA LYS A 58 5.12 2.28 -10.84
C LYS A 58 6.60 2.64 -10.79
N ALA A 59 6.95 3.93 -10.91
CA ALA A 59 8.32 4.41 -10.82
C ALA A 59 8.94 4.09 -9.45
N ALA A 60 8.17 4.22 -8.37
CA ALA A 60 8.61 3.83 -7.03
C ALA A 60 8.77 2.31 -6.84
N GLY A 61 8.30 1.48 -7.78
CA GLY A 61 8.41 0.01 -7.72
C GLY A 61 7.16 -0.68 -7.16
N PHE A 62 6.00 -0.01 -7.13
CA PHE A 62 4.76 -0.64 -6.69
C PHE A 62 4.10 -1.42 -7.82
N GLU A 63 3.48 -2.54 -7.46
CA GLU A 63 2.54 -3.26 -8.32
C GLU A 63 1.23 -2.45 -8.45
N TRP A 64 1.03 -1.79 -9.59
CA TRP A 64 -0.22 -1.06 -9.91
C TRP A 64 -1.34 -2.03 -10.33
N ARG A 65 -2.14 -2.50 -9.37
CA ARG A 65 -3.13 -3.57 -9.58
C ARG A 65 -4.54 -3.02 -9.86
N LYS A 66 -5.42 -3.90 -10.38
CA LYS A 66 -6.84 -3.56 -10.62
C LYS A 66 -7.56 -3.36 -9.29
N SER A 67 -8.64 -2.59 -9.30
CA SER A 67 -9.48 -2.43 -8.11
C SER A 67 -10.08 -3.77 -7.68
N GLY A 68 -10.03 -4.05 -6.38
CA GLY A 68 -10.54 -5.30 -5.80
C GLY A 68 -10.21 -5.42 -4.31
N CYS A 69 -10.79 -6.42 -3.64
CA CYS A 69 -10.63 -6.62 -2.20
C CYS A 69 -9.32 -7.32 -1.79
N THR A 70 -8.77 -8.26 -2.59
CA THR A 70 -7.41 -8.84 -2.43
C THR A 70 -7.03 -9.12 -0.96
N LEU A 71 -5.87 -8.70 -0.44
CA LEU A 71 -5.41 -8.88 0.95
C LEU A 71 -6.34 -8.28 2.01
N CYS A 72 -7.29 -7.39 1.68
CA CYS A 72 -8.31 -6.98 2.64
C CYS A 72 -9.24 -8.14 3.02
N LEU A 73 -9.47 -9.07 2.08
CA LEU A 73 -10.29 -10.27 2.26
C LEU A 73 -9.47 -11.57 2.32
N ALA A 74 -8.28 -11.60 1.70
CA ALA A 74 -7.36 -12.73 1.61
C ALA A 74 -7.97 -14.02 1.04
N MET A 75 -8.98 -13.90 0.18
CA MET A 75 -9.67 -15.04 -0.46
C MET A 75 -9.23 -15.30 -1.91
N ASN A 76 -8.42 -14.40 -2.50
CA ASN A 76 -8.08 -14.43 -3.92
C ASN A 76 -6.66 -14.98 -4.18
N GLY A 77 -6.16 -15.85 -3.29
CA GLY A 77 -4.78 -16.36 -3.33
C GLY A 77 -3.71 -15.38 -2.84
N ASP A 78 -4.04 -14.09 -2.71
CA ASP A 78 -3.19 -13.12 -2.03
C ASP A 78 -3.24 -13.38 -0.50
N ILE A 79 -2.33 -14.22 -0.01
CA ILE A 79 -2.19 -14.60 1.41
C ILE A 79 -0.73 -14.34 1.81
N LEU A 80 -0.53 -13.72 2.97
CA LEU A 80 0.79 -13.51 3.55
C LEU A 80 1.28 -14.77 4.26
N GLU A 81 2.57 -15.05 4.10
CA GLU A 81 3.24 -16.15 4.78
C GLU A 81 3.43 -15.88 6.27
N ALA A 82 3.63 -16.95 7.05
CA ALA A 82 3.91 -16.84 8.47
C ALA A 82 5.19 -16.03 8.72
N GLY A 83 5.17 -15.15 9.73
CA GLY A 83 6.30 -14.29 10.07
C GLY A 83 6.41 -13.01 9.22
N VAL A 84 5.70 -12.91 8.09
CA VAL A 84 5.65 -11.68 7.28
C VAL A 84 5.01 -10.55 8.08
N ARG A 85 5.69 -9.41 8.11
CA ARG A 85 5.16 -8.16 8.65
C ARG A 85 4.65 -7.29 7.49
N CYS A 86 3.39 -6.86 7.59
CA CYS A 86 2.70 -6.06 6.59
C CYS A 86 2.26 -4.70 7.15
N ALA A 87 2.55 -3.63 6.42
CA ALA A 87 1.91 -2.32 6.62
C ALA A 87 0.73 -2.23 5.66
N SER A 88 -0.47 -2.07 6.20
CA SER A 88 -1.73 -2.21 5.46
C SER A 88 -2.63 -1.01 5.68
N THR A 89 -3.25 -0.52 4.60
CA THR A 89 -4.32 0.50 4.67
C THR A 89 -5.72 -0.12 4.79
N THR A 90 -5.82 -1.38 5.20
CA THR A 90 -7.10 -2.00 5.58
C THR A 90 -7.62 -1.44 6.90
N ASN A 91 -8.84 -1.81 7.26
CA ASN A 91 -9.44 -1.49 8.55
C ASN A 91 -9.46 -2.67 9.55
N ARG A 92 -8.85 -3.80 9.19
CA ARG A 92 -8.88 -5.05 9.97
C ARG A 92 -7.52 -5.72 9.94
N ASN A 93 -7.02 -6.10 11.11
CA ASN A 93 -5.74 -6.79 11.32
C ASN A 93 -5.79 -7.90 12.38
N PHE A 94 -6.97 -8.46 12.67
CA PHE A 94 -7.07 -9.61 13.57
C PHE A 94 -6.25 -10.80 13.04
N GLU A 95 -5.85 -11.70 13.94
CA GLU A 95 -4.97 -12.82 13.61
C GLU A 95 -5.52 -13.67 12.45
N GLY A 96 -4.65 -14.02 11.51
CA GLY A 96 -5.04 -14.81 10.34
C GLY A 96 -5.73 -14.01 9.23
N ARG A 97 -6.08 -12.73 9.44
CA ARG A 97 -6.88 -11.97 8.47
C ARG A 97 -6.25 -11.88 7.08
N GLN A 98 -4.95 -11.60 7.02
CA GLN A 98 -4.20 -11.50 5.76
C GLN A 98 -3.32 -12.72 5.53
N GLY A 99 -3.33 -13.70 6.44
CA GLY A 99 -2.43 -14.84 6.47
C GLY A 99 -2.17 -15.32 7.90
N ARG A 100 -2.13 -16.64 8.09
CA ARG A 100 -1.88 -17.26 9.40
C ARG A 100 -0.44 -16.99 9.83
N GLY A 101 -0.25 -16.44 11.04
CA GLY A 101 1.07 -16.07 11.57
C GLY A 101 1.67 -14.80 10.95
N ALA A 102 0.98 -14.13 10.03
CA ALA A 102 1.38 -12.81 9.54
C ALA A 102 1.03 -11.71 10.54
N ARG A 103 1.84 -10.65 10.58
CA ARG A 103 1.67 -9.51 11.50
C ARG A 103 1.32 -8.24 10.72
N THR A 104 0.07 -7.83 10.79
CA THR A 104 -0.45 -6.66 10.07
C THR A 104 -0.55 -5.42 10.97
N HIS A 105 -0.01 -4.32 10.48
CA HIS A 105 -0.07 -2.99 11.09
C HIS A 105 -1.00 -2.11 10.27
N LEU A 106 -2.08 -1.62 10.88
CA LEU A 106 -2.97 -0.68 10.24
C LEU A 106 -2.35 0.71 10.25
N VAL A 107 -2.22 1.31 9.06
CA VAL A 107 -1.54 2.60 8.90
C VAL A 107 -2.28 3.49 7.89
N SER A 108 -2.06 4.81 7.99
CA SER A 108 -2.55 5.77 7.01
C SER A 108 -1.84 5.62 5.65
N PRO A 109 -2.42 6.12 4.54
CA PRO A 109 -1.79 6.17 3.21
C PRO A 109 -0.35 6.72 3.18
N ALA A 110 -0.09 7.82 3.89
CA ALA A 110 1.26 8.40 3.95
C ALA A 110 2.24 7.51 4.73
N ALA A 111 1.84 6.99 5.89
CA ALA A 111 2.69 6.12 6.72
C ALA A 111 2.99 4.80 6.01
N ALA A 112 1.99 4.29 5.29
CA ALA A 112 2.10 3.20 4.35
C ALA A 112 3.22 3.42 3.31
N ALA A 113 3.16 4.53 2.58
CA ALA A 113 4.17 4.89 1.58
C ALA A 113 5.56 5.08 2.22
N ALA A 114 5.64 5.74 3.37
CA ALA A 114 6.88 5.93 4.10
C ALA A 114 7.52 4.59 4.51
N ALA A 115 6.71 3.65 5.00
CA ALA A 115 7.18 2.32 5.37
C ALA A 115 7.65 1.50 4.16
N ALA A 116 7.00 1.63 3.01
CA ALA A 116 7.41 0.96 1.79
C ALA A 116 8.80 1.42 1.31
N VAL A 117 9.08 2.72 1.41
CA VAL A 117 10.36 3.30 1.00
C VAL A 117 11.48 3.01 1.98
N THR A 118 11.18 2.94 3.28
CA THR A 118 12.20 2.76 4.33
C THR A 118 12.39 1.31 4.78
N GLY A 119 11.47 0.41 4.42
CA GLY A 119 11.52 -1.00 4.83
C GLY A 119 11.18 -1.26 6.30
N VAL A 120 10.77 -0.23 7.06
CA VAL A 120 10.41 -0.30 8.48
C VAL A 120 9.18 0.58 8.75
N LEU A 121 8.55 0.44 9.93
CA LEU A 121 7.47 1.37 10.30
C LEU A 121 8.07 2.77 10.53
N THR A 122 7.60 3.74 9.77
CA THR A 122 8.19 5.08 9.71
C THR A 122 7.12 6.14 9.80
N ASP A 123 7.40 7.18 10.59
CA ASP A 123 6.59 8.40 10.62
C ASP A 123 6.76 9.16 9.29
N PRO A 124 5.69 9.37 8.50
CA PRO A 124 5.79 10.02 7.19
C PRO A 124 6.26 11.48 7.28
N ARG A 125 6.22 12.12 8.44
CA ARG A 125 6.68 13.50 8.65
C ARG A 125 8.19 13.63 8.61
N THR A 126 8.94 12.54 8.83
CA THR A 126 10.40 12.55 8.75
C THR A 126 10.91 12.52 7.30
N LEU A 127 10.04 12.21 6.34
CA LEU A 127 10.33 12.27 4.92
C LEU A 127 9.88 13.61 4.34
N LYS A 128 10.80 14.36 3.72
CA LYS A 128 10.44 15.61 3.02
C LYS A 128 9.39 15.32 1.94
N ARG A 129 8.25 16.01 1.97
CA ARG A 129 7.27 15.93 0.88
C ARG A 129 7.81 16.77 -0.30
N LEU A 130 7.84 16.17 -1.49
CA LEU A 130 8.33 16.78 -2.74
C LEU A 130 7.14 17.00 -3.67
#